data_AF-A0A961NQ26-F1
#
_entry.id   AF-A0A961NQ26-F1
#
_cell.length_a   1.000
_cell.length_b   1.000
_cell.length_c   1.000
_cell.angle_alpha   90.00
_cell.angle_beta   90.00
_cell.angle_gamma   90.00
#
_symmetry.space_group_name_H-M   'P 1'
#
loop_
_entity.id
_entity.type
_entity.pdbx_description
1 polymer ?
#
loop_
_entity_poly.entity_id
_entity_poly.type
_entity_poly.pdbx_seq_one_letter_code
_entity_poly.pdbx_strand_id
1 'polypeptide(L)'
;MRCDPVLLLLRRTVARFIAVGDSGSIYYSDSGQSGSWIDVSPGIADQMNGVAFGSSHVVAVGDNGQVWSSPKGLAGTWTQRASGYVGNIREVSYGEGRFVIAGTGSSVFYADESDLDTWIDTSFVGGITWSGLTYGQGRFVVVGNTCAIWYSETADVGPIP
;
A
#
# COMPACT_ATOMS: atom_id res chain seq x y z
N MET A 1 25.41 -34.15 -34.54
CA MET A 1 25.71 -32.98 -33.70
C MET A 1 24.42 -32.21 -33.54
N ARG A 2 23.87 -32.22 -32.31
CA ARG A 2 22.59 -31.60 -31.97
C ARG A 2 22.93 -30.23 -31.36
N CYS A 3 22.43 -29.15 -31.95
CA CYS A 3 22.55 -27.82 -31.37
C CYS A 3 21.48 -27.69 -30.28
N ASP A 4 21.88 -27.68 -29.02
CA ASP A 4 21.00 -27.29 -27.92
C ASP A 4 20.96 -25.76 -27.87
N PRO A 5 19.78 -25.11 -28.04
CA PRO A 5 19.69 -23.67 -27.88
C PRO A 5 19.89 -23.33 -26.39
N VAL A 6 20.86 -22.47 -26.11
CA VAL A 6 21.06 -21.87 -24.78
C VAL A 6 19.91 -20.89 -24.55
N LEU A 7 19.01 -21.21 -23.63
CA LEU A 7 17.93 -20.32 -23.21
C LEU A 7 18.54 -19.18 -22.37
N LEU A 8 18.75 -18.02 -22.97
CA LEU A 8 19.20 -16.82 -22.26
C LEU A 8 18.00 -16.23 -21.50
N LEU A 9 17.95 -16.40 -20.18
CA LEU A 9 16.94 -15.72 -19.35
C LEU A 9 17.32 -14.23 -19.23
N LEU A 10 16.72 -13.38 -20.07
CA LEU A 10 16.72 -11.93 -19.86
C LEU A 10 15.73 -11.61 -18.74
N ARG A 11 16.20 -11.45 -17.50
CA ARG A 11 15.39 -10.78 -16.46
C ARG A 11 15.33 -9.29 -16.81
N ARG A 12 14.28 -8.87 -17.53
CA ARG A 12 13.95 -7.45 -17.65
C ARG A 12 13.38 -7.00 -16.31
N THR A 13 14.17 -6.26 -15.53
CA THR A 13 13.66 -5.48 -14.41
C THR A 13 13.05 -4.21 -15.01
N VAL A 14 11.78 -4.26 -15.37
CA VAL A 14 11.07 -3.07 -15.86
C VAL A 14 10.57 -2.31 -14.63
N ALA A 15 10.94 -1.04 -14.51
CA ALA A 15 10.32 -0.15 -13.53
C ALA A 15 8.83 -0.01 -13.87
N ARG A 16 7.96 -0.03 -12.87
CA ARG A 16 6.51 0.05 -13.05
C ARG A 16 5.93 1.18 -12.22
N PHE A 17 4.95 1.84 -12.80
CA PHE A 17 4.15 2.91 -12.22
C PHE A 17 2.74 2.36 -11.96
N ILE A 18 2.18 2.71 -10.81
CA ILE A 18 0.79 2.45 -10.46
C ILE A 18 0.16 3.78 -10.07
N ALA A 19 -1.04 4.03 -10.57
CA ALA A 19 -1.85 5.18 -10.21
C ALA A 19 -3.21 4.69 -9.71
N VAL A 20 -3.72 5.32 -8.67
CA VAL A 20 -5.03 5.02 -8.10
C VAL A 20 -5.86 6.30 -8.02
N GLY A 21 -7.18 6.18 -8.01
CA GLY A 21 -8.03 7.37 -7.96
C GLY A 21 -9.52 7.10 -7.82
N ASP A 22 -10.30 8.00 -8.39
CA ASP A 22 -11.76 8.03 -8.27
C ASP A 22 -12.44 6.79 -8.84
N SER A 23 -13.60 6.45 -8.26
CA SER A 23 -14.42 5.30 -8.65
C SER A 23 -13.61 4.01 -8.77
N GLY A 24 -12.74 3.74 -7.79
CA GLY A 24 -11.96 2.51 -7.74
C GLY A 24 -10.87 2.39 -8.80
N SER A 25 -10.54 3.49 -9.47
CA SER A 25 -9.61 3.47 -10.60
C SER A 25 -8.24 2.98 -10.16
N ILE A 26 -7.71 1.97 -10.85
CA ILE A 26 -6.33 1.51 -10.72
C ILE A 26 -5.76 1.37 -12.13
N TYR A 27 -4.65 2.08 -12.39
CA TYR A 27 -3.92 2.03 -13.65
C TYR A 27 -2.48 1.59 -13.41
N TYR A 28 -1.89 0.89 -14.37
CA TYR A 28 -0.46 0.61 -14.36
C TYR A 28 0.21 0.97 -15.68
N SER A 29 1.51 1.25 -15.62
CA SER A 29 2.36 1.46 -16.79
C SER A 29 3.79 1.02 -16.51
N ASP A 30 4.43 0.41 -17.50
CA ASP A 30 5.86 0.06 -17.44
C ASP A 30 6.79 1.23 -17.84
N SER A 31 6.24 2.36 -18.32
CA SER A 31 7.03 3.52 -18.75
C SER A 31 6.61 4.84 -18.11
N GLY A 32 5.42 4.92 -17.53
CA GLY A 32 4.83 6.13 -16.96
C GLY A 32 4.45 7.18 -18.01
N GLN A 33 4.56 6.87 -19.31
CA GLN A 33 4.31 7.82 -20.39
C GLN A 33 2.81 7.93 -20.70
N SER A 34 2.39 9.09 -21.21
CA SER A 34 1.02 9.26 -21.73
C SER A 34 0.69 8.19 -22.78
N GLY A 35 -0.53 7.64 -22.73
CA GLY A 35 -0.99 6.57 -23.62
C GLY A 35 -0.45 5.16 -23.33
N SER A 36 0.41 5.00 -22.32
CA SER A 36 0.93 3.68 -21.90
C SER A 36 0.21 3.07 -20.69
N TRP A 37 -0.77 3.79 -20.14
CA TRP A 37 -1.51 3.39 -18.95
C TRP A 37 -2.60 2.39 -19.31
N ILE A 38 -2.63 1.29 -18.56
CA ILE A 38 -3.58 0.20 -18.74
C ILE A 38 -4.50 0.19 -17.52
N ASP A 39 -5.81 0.21 -17.76
CA ASP A 39 -6.84 0.08 -16.74
C ASP A 39 -6.87 -1.35 -16.19
N VAL A 40 -6.75 -1.47 -14.88
CA VAL A 40 -6.81 -2.73 -14.12
C VAL A 40 -7.77 -2.63 -12.94
N SER A 41 -8.71 -1.70 -13.02
CA SER A 41 -9.66 -1.41 -11.94
C SER A 41 -10.52 -2.64 -11.64
N PRO A 42 -10.70 -3.02 -10.36
CA PRO A 42 -11.49 -4.19 -9.97
C PRO A 42 -13.01 -3.97 -10.05
N GLY A 43 -13.46 -2.79 -10.50
CA GLY A 43 -14.88 -2.46 -10.63
C GLY A 43 -15.55 -2.03 -9.31
N ILE A 44 -14.79 -1.46 -8.38
CA ILE A 44 -15.31 -0.86 -7.14
C ILE A 44 -15.68 0.61 -7.36
N ALA A 45 -16.67 1.11 -6.61
CA ALA A 45 -17.11 2.51 -6.71
C ALA A 45 -16.43 3.45 -5.71
N ASP A 46 -15.73 2.91 -4.70
CA ASP A 46 -15.08 3.70 -3.66
C ASP A 46 -13.81 4.40 -4.19
N GLN A 47 -13.52 5.60 -3.68
CA GLN A 47 -12.30 6.35 -3.99
C GLN A 47 -11.08 5.60 -3.45
N MET A 48 -10.06 5.41 -4.30
CA MET A 48 -8.73 5.00 -3.86
C MET A 48 -7.87 6.24 -3.60
N ASN A 49 -7.19 6.25 -2.46
CA ASN A 49 -6.49 7.42 -1.93
C ASN A 49 -4.96 7.26 -1.93
N GLY A 50 -4.46 6.02 -1.83
CA GLY A 50 -3.02 5.79 -1.70
C GLY A 50 -2.58 4.46 -2.28
N VAL A 51 -1.29 4.37 -2.61
CA VAL A 51 -0.63 3.14 -3.07
C VAL A 51 0.81 3.08 -2.56
N ALA A 52 1.25 1.89 -2.13
CA ALA A 52 2.62 1.63 -1.73
C ALA A 52 3.17 0.35 -2.38
N PHE A 53 4.47 0.38 -2.70
CA PHE A 53 5.20 -0.77 -3.21
C PHE A 53 6.00 -1.41 -2.08
N GLY A 54 5.71 -2.68 -1.81
CA GLY A 54 6.52 -3.55 -0.96
C GLY A 54 7.63 -4.27 -1.73
N SER A 55 8.25 -5.24 -1.05
CA SER A 55 9.28 -6.09 -1.65
C SER A 55 8.70 -7.03 -2.70
N SER A 56 7.52 -7.58 -2.43
CA SER A 56 6.83 -8.61 -3.20
C SER A 56 5.37 -8.27 -3.50
N HIS A 57 4.78 -7.28 -2.84
CA HIS A 57 3.40 -6.84 -3.07
C HIS A 57 3.30 -5.36 -3.39
N VAL A 58 2.16 -4.96 -3.96
CA VAL A 58 1.69 -3.59 -4.07
C VAL A 58 0.37 -3.52 -3.32
N VAL A 59 0.19 -2.49 -2.50
CA VAL A 59 -1.05 -2.28 -1.72
C VAL A 59 -1.64 -0.95 -2.13
N ALA A 60 -2.93 -0.94 -2.46
CA ALA A 60 -3.76 0.23 -2.69
C ALA A 60 -4.80 0.35 -1.58
N VAL A 61 -5.08 1.58 -1.15
CA VAL A 61 -6.00 1.86 -0.04
C VAL A 61 -6.97 2.98 -0.41
N GLY A 62 -8.14 2.99 0.24
CA GLY A 62 -9.19 3.94 -0.10
C GLY A 62 -10.24 4.18 0.99
N ASP A 63 -11.32 4.81 0.57
CA ASP A 63 -12.49 5.11 1.39
C ASP A 63 -13.15 3.84 1.94
N ASN A 64 -13.94 3.97 3.00
CA ASN A 64 -14.66 2.84 3.62
C ASN A 64 -13.76 1.65 4.01
N GLY A 65 -12.51 1.91 4.40
CA GLY A 65 -11.57 0.89 4.85
C GLY A 65 -11.04 -0.02 3.74
N GLN A 66 -11.22 0.36 2.47
CA GLN A 66 -10.80 -0.46 1.33
C GLN A 66 -9.29 -0.67 1.32
N VAL A 67 -8.89 -1.93 1.28
CA VAL A 67 -7.50 -2.34 1.06
C VAL A 67 -7.49 -3.39 -0.04
N TRP A 68 -6.63 -3.17 -1.03
CA TRP A 68 -6.44 -4.07 -2.15
C TRP A 68 -4.96 -4.34 -2.30
N SER A 69 -4.61 -5.58 -2.63
CA SER A 69 -3.23 -5.99 -2.82
C SER A 69 -3.02 -6.72 -4.14
N SER A 70 -1.82 -6.62 -4.68
CA SER A 70 -1.40 -7.29 -5.90
C SER A 70 0.04 -7.79 -5.75
N PRO A 71 0.37 -9.03 -6.16
CA PRO A 71 1.75 -9.46 -6.26
C PRO A 71 2.53 -8.56 -7.23
N LYS A 72 3.74 -8.16 -6.83
CA LYS A 72 4.60 -7.28 -7.63
C LYS A 72 4.95 -7.97 -8.94
N GLY A 73 4.64 -7.29 -10.05
CA GLY A 73 4.79 -7.83 -11.39
C GLY A 73 3.48 -8.34 -12.00
N LEU A 74 2.43 -8.55 -11.21
CA LEU A 74 1.10 -9.00 -11.67
C LEU A 74 0.06 -7.88 -11.55
N ALA A 75 0.31 -6.74 -12.20
CA ALA A 75 -0.48 -5.51 -12.03
C ALA A 75 -1.99 -5.60 -12.37
N GLY A 76 -2.47 -6.72 -12.92
CA GLY A 76 -3.88 -6.99 -13.17
C GLY A 76 -4.56 -7.94 -12.19
N THR A 77 -3.84 -8.47 -11.20
CA THR A 77 -4.42 -9.34 -10.17
C THR A 77 -4.50 -8.58 -8.87
N TRP A 78 -5.69 -8.05 -8.57
CA TRP A 78 -5.99 -7.34 -7.33
C TRP A 78 -6.92 -8.20 -6.47
N THR A 79 -6.58 -8.31 -5.20
CA THR A 79 -7.36 -9.05 -4.20
C THR A 79 -7.70 -8.10 -3.06
N GLN A 80 -8.98 -8.01 -2.74
CA GLN A 80 -9.46 -7.25 -1.59
C GLN A 80 -8.96 -7.90 -0.30
N ARG A 81 -8.51 -7.09 0.65
CA ARG A 81 -8.04 -7.52 1.97
C ARG A 81 -8.93 -6.91 3.03
N ALA A 82 -9.41 -7.73 3.95
CA ALA A 82 -10.22 -7.27 5.06
C ALA A 82 -9.30 -6.54 6.07
N SER A 83 -9.39 -5.21 6.11
CA SER A 83 -8.55 -4.41 7.00
C SER A 83 -9.14 -4.24 8.40
N GLY A 84 -10.47 -4.32 8.54
CA GLY A 84 -11.16 -3.94 9.77
C GLY A 84 -11.13 -2.44 10.08
N TYR A 85 -10.56 -1.61 9.19
CA TYR A 85 -10.44 -0.17 9.36
C TYR A 85 -11.81 0.51 9.21
N VAL A 86 -12.21 1.32 10.19
CA VAL A 86 -13.47 2.06 10.15
C VAL A 86 -13.21 3.51 9.75
N GLY A 87 -13.59 3.88 8.53
CA GLY A 87 -13.40 5.22 7.97
C GLY A 87 -12.61 5.19 6.66
N ASN A 88 -12.10 6.34 6.24
CA ASN A 88 -11.34 6.47 5.00
C ASN A 88 -9.86 6.34 5.28
N ILE A 89 -9.21 5.37 4.62
CA ILE A 89 -7.76 5.24 4.62
C ILE A 89 -7.22 6.23 3.60
N ARG A 90 -6.35 7.14 4.03
CA ARG A 90 -5.82 8.21 3.18
C ARG A 90 -4.41 7.91 2.69
N GLU A 91 -3.62 7.24 3.51
CA GLU A 91 -2.23 6.95 3.18
C GLU A 91 -1.83 5.53 3.55
N VAL A 92 -0.84 5.05 2.81
CA VAL A 92 -0.18 3.76 3.02
C VAL A 92 1.33 3.94 2.79
N SER A 93 2.14 3.41 3.68
CA SER A 93 3.60 3.37 3.54
C SER A 93 4.12 1.95 3.75
N TYR A 94 5.25 1.66 3.12
CA TYR A 94 5.95 0.39 3.27
C TYR A 94 7.35 0.59 3.85
N GLY A 95 7.75 -0.28 4.78
CA GLY A 95 9.08 -0.32 5.36
C GLY A 95 9.31 -1.62 6.11
N GLU A 96 10.52 -2.20 5.98
CA GLU A 96 10.96 -3.38 6.76
C GLU A 96 9.97 -4.55 6.73
N GLY A 97 9.41 -4.84 5.55
CA GLY A 97 8.49 -5.96 5.38
C GLY A 97 7.06 -5.68 5.83
N ARG A 98 6.69 -4.43 6.15
CA ARG A 98 5.34 -4.08 6.62
C ARG A 98 4.70 -2.98 5.81
N PHE A 99 3.39 -3.06 5.70
CA PHE A 99 2.54 -1.96 5.26
C PHE A 99 1.87 -1.33 6.47
N VAL A 100 1.93 -0.01 6.55
CA VAL A 100 1.23 0.81 7.55
C VAL A 100 0.21 1.64 6.82
N ILE A 101 -0.99 1.77 7.39
CA ILE A 101 -2.08 2.57 6.85
C ILE A 101 -2.62 3.54 7.89
N ALA A 102 -3.05 4.71 7.45
CA ALA A 102 -3.62 5.73 8.32
C ALA A 102 -4.65 6.60 7.57
N GLY A 103 -5.57 7.19 8.32
CA GLY A 103 -6.58 8.09 7.75
C GLY A 103 -7.52 8.69 8.79
N THR A 104 -8.81 8.71 8.47
CA THR A 104 -9.84 9.23 9.38
C THR A 104 -10.13 8.24 10.51
N GLY A 105 -10.55 8.72 11.68
CA GLY A 105 -11.02 7.83 12.76
C GLY A 105 -9.98 7.49 13.82
N SER A 106 -8.84 8.21 13.87
CA SER A 106 -7.76 8.03 14.86
C SER A 106 -6.94 6.76 14.75
N SER A 107 -7.17 5.99 13.69
CA SER A 107 -6.58 4.67 13.54
C SER A 107 -5.32 4.68 12.70
N VAL A 108 -4.31 3.97 13.19
CA VAL A 108 -3.12 3.54 12.43
C VAL A 108 -3.12 2.03 12.51
N PHE A 109 -3.11 1.36 11.36
CA PHE A 109 -3.09 -0.09 11.30
C PHE A 109 -1.82 -0.54 10.58
N TYR A 110 -1.38 -1.76 10.83
CA TYR A 110 -0.31 -2.38 10.03
C TYR A 110 -0.62 -3.83 9.69
N ALA A 111 0.05 -4.31 8.65
CA ALA A 111 0.11 -5.71 8.27
C ALA A 111 1.54 -6.08 7.84
N ASP A 112 1.96 -7.30 8.17
CA ASP A 112 3.18 -7.88 7.62
C ASP A 112 2.96 -8.25 6.14
N GLU A 113 3.94 -8.01 5.29
CA GLU A 113 3.84 -8.32 3.85
C GLU A 113 3.66 -9.83 3.58
N SER A 114 4.06 -10.67 4.54
CA SER A 114 3.79 -12.11 4.50
C SER A 114 2.34 -12.48 4.80
N ASP A 115 1.57 -11.59 5.41
CA ASP A 115 0.17 -11.79 5.78
C ASP A 115 -0.63 -10.48 5.66
N LEU A 116 -1.13 -10.21 4.44
CA LEU A 116 -1.97 -9.04 4.16
C LEU A 116 -3.45 -9.25 4.51
N ASP A 117 -3.82 -10.41 5.09
CA ASP A 117 -5.18 -10.70 5.54
C ASP A 117 -5.38 -10.34 7.03
N THR A 118 -4.28 -10.16 7.77
CA THR A 118 -4.30 -9.76 9.17
C THR A 118 -3.79 -8.32 9.34
N TRP A 119 -4.71 -7.40 9.61
CA TRP A 119 -4.39 -6.01 9.94
C TRP A 119 -4.57 -5.75 11.43
N ILE A 120 -3.54 -5.19 12.06
CA ILE A 120 -3.48 -4.93 13.50
C ILE A 120 -3.67 -3.44 13.75
N ASP A 121 -4.68 -3.10 14.56
CA ASP A 121 -4.93 -1.74 15.02
C ASP A 121 -3.91 -1.34 16.12
N THR A 122 -3.20 -0.24 15.91
CA THR A 122 -2.24 0.35 16.86
C THR A 122 -2.73 1.69 17.41
N SER A 123 -4.02 1.99 17.25
CA SER A 123 -4.62 3.26 17.62
C SER A 123 -4.58 3.56 19.12
N PHE A 124 -4.63 4.86 19.41
CA PHE A 124 -4.78 5.42 20.75
C PHE A 124 -6.19 5.99 20.90
N VAL A 125 -6.67 6.12 22.14
CA VAL A 125 -7.91 6.85 22.40
C VAL A 125 -7.69 8.35 22.14
N GLY A 126 -8.14 8.87 20.99
CA GLY A 126 -8.19 10.30 20.73
C GLY A 126 -8.41 10.67 19.26
N GLY A 127 -9.39 11.54 19.00
CA GLY A 127 -9.97 11.93 17.69
C GLY A 127 -9.06 12.56 16.63
N ILE A 128 -7.89 11.98 16.36
CA ILE A 128 -6.92 12.47 15.39
C ILE A 128 -7.31 12.01 13.99
N THR A 129 -7.21 12.91 13.01
CA THR A 129 -7.25 12.53 11.60
C THR A 129 -5.84 12.62 11.06
N TRP A 130 -5.32 11.48 10.62
CA TRP A 130 -3.99 11.39 10.03
C TRP A 130 -4.03 11.84 8.57
N SER A 131 -3.04 12.63 8.18
CA SER A 131 -2.96 13.30 6.88
C SER A 131 -1.64 13.05 6.15
N GLY A 132 -0.67 12.45 6.83
CA GLY A 132 0.63 12.10 6.27
C GLY A 132 1.23 10.91 7.02
N LEU A 133 1.86 10.01 6.29
CA LEU A 133 2.49 8.79 6.76
C LEU A 133 3.69 8.50 5.87
N THR A 134 4.87 8.38 6.48
CA THR A 134 6.10 8.06 5.76
C THR A 134 6.95 7.07 6.55
N TYR A 135 7.88 6.41 5.86
CA TYR A 135 8.86 5.52 6.45
C TYR A 135 10.27 6.01 6.11
N GLY A 136 11.15 6.09 7.12
CA GLY A 136 12.53 6.49 6.93
C GLY A 136 13.41 6.14 8.13
N GLN A 137 14.65 5.72 7.85
CA GLN A 137 15.65 5.37 8.87
C GLN A 137 15.13 4.41 9.96
N GLY A 138 14.41 3.35 9.57
CA GLY A 138 13.92 2.38 10.55
C GLY A 138 12.60 2.75 11.21
N ARG A 139 11.94 3.85 10.87
CA ARG A 139 10.75 4.34 11.57
C ARG A 139 9.64 4.77 10.65
N PHE A 140 8.41 4.51 11.06
CA PHE A 140 7.24 5.15 10.51
C PHE A 140 6.98 6.45 11.26
N VAL A 141 6.59 7.49 10.53
CA VAL A 141 6.19 8.79 11.07
C VAL A 141 4.83 9.12 10.50
N VAL A 142 3.87 9.41 11.37
CA VAL A 142 2.51 9.80 11.00
C VAL A 142 2.22 11.18 11.57
N VAL A 143 1.63 12.05 10.75
CA VAL A 143 1.27 13.42 11.11
C VAL A 143 -0.21 13.63 10.88
N GLY A 144 -0.85 14.30 11.84
CA GLY A 144 -2.29 14.48 11.86
C GLY A 144 -2.72 15.91 12.16
N ASN A 145 -4.02 16.11 12.21
CA ASN A 145 -4.60 17.34 12.72
C ASN A 145 -4.12 17.61 14.17
N THR A 146 -4.37 18.84 14.66
CA THR A 146 -4.07 19.22 16.06
C THR A 146 -2.59 19.13 16.47
N CYS A 147 -1.67 19.28 15.51
CA CYS A 147 -0.22 19.15 15.71
C CYS A 147 0.21 17.76 16.23
N ALA A 148 -0.62 16.73 16.01
CA ALA A 148 -0.30 15.37 16.40
C ALA A 148 0.80 14.80 15.49
N ILE A 149 1.85 14.30 16.11
CA ILE A 149 2.91 13.53 15.45
C ILE A 149 3.04 12.22 16.22
N TRP A 150 3.06 11.13 15.48
CA TRP A 150 3.35 9.81 15.99
C TRP A 150 4.54 9.21 15.24
N TYR A 151 5.36 8.42 15.92
CA TYR A 151 6.42 7.65 15.29
C TYR A 151 6.64 6.30 15.98
N SER A 152 7.06 5.31 15.21
CA SER A 152 7.45 4.01 15.75
C SER A 152 8.86 4.06 16.34
N GLU A 153 9.10 3.38 17.48
CA GLU A 153 10.44 3.37 18.11
C GLU A 153 11.47 2.61 17.27
N THR A 154 11.01 1.58 16.57
CA THR A 154 11.76 0.75 15.63
C THR A 154 10.92 0.49 14.38
N ALA A 155 11.39 -0.38 13.48
CA ALA A 155 10.58 -0.87 12.36
C ALA A 155 9.31 -1.59 12.83
N ASP A 156 9.30 -1.99 14.10
CA ASP A 156 8.14 -2.52 14.79
C ASP A 156 7.18 -1.38 15.13
N VAL A 157 6.03 -1.38 14.48
CA VAL A 157 4.83 -0.59 14.82
C VAL A 157 4.05 -1.22 15.99
N GLY A 158 4.75 -1.95 16.87
CA GLY A 158 4.17 -2.68 18.00
C GLY A 158 3.35 -1.79 18.94
N PRO A 159 2.56 -2.39 19.86
CA PRO A 159 1.80 -1.64 20.83
C PRO A 159 2.74 -0.75 21.62
N ILE A 160 2.41 0.52 21.63
CA ILE A 160 3.23 1.58 22.19
C ILE A 160 2.94 1.62 23.69
N PRO A 161 3.96 1.74 24.55
CA PRO A 161 3.75 1.81 25.99
C PRO A 161 2.82 2.94 26.42
#